data_AF-A0A6B2LI47-F1
#
_entry.id   AF-A0A6B2LI47-F1
#
_cell.length_a   1.000
_cell.length_b   1.000
_cell.length_c   1.000
_cell.angle_alpha   90.00
_cell.angle_beta   90.00
_cell.angle_gamma   90.00
#
_symmetry.space_group_name_H-M   'P 1'
#
loop_
_entity.id
_entity.type
_entity.pdbx_description
1 polymer ?
#
loop_
_entity_poly.entity_id
_entity_poly.type
_entity_poly.pdbx_seq_one_letter_code
_entity_poly.pdbx_strand_id
1 'polypeptide(L)'
;MAVGRKDHYVGDNAQNLRGILELSYPIRRGIVVNWDDMEKLFNQAFYNEMKVAPEEHPLLISEPPLNPKANKEKMQQVMFETFNVPAYYPAIGGLLTGYSFGRHRMMVLDVGEGLCFAINIVDGHCDPYAIEKRDFGGSDLTEWLGRLLESRGHAFRRSGEMEVVKSIKERECYVSEDLEHDAKM
;
A
#
# COMPACT_ATOMS: atom_id res chain seq x y z
N MET A 1 -8.88 -1.40 -33.58
CA MET A 1 -7.65 -2.23 -33.47
C MET A 1 -7.86 -3.16 -32.30
N ALA A 2 -7.80 -4.47 -32.51
CA ALA A 2 -7.95 -5.43 -31.42
C ALA A 2 -6.83 -5.17 -30.41
N VAL A 3 -7.19 -4.76 -29.19
CA VAL A 3 -6.25 -4.70 -28.07
C VAL A 3 -5.66 -6.11 -27.96
N GLY A 4 -4.37 -6.25 -28.27
CA GLY A 4 -3.67 -7.52 -28.12
C GLY A 4 -3.85 -7.99 -26.68
N ARG A 5 -4.48 -9.15 -26.51
CA ARG A 5 -4.85 -9.67 -25.20
C ARG A 5 -3.57 -10.00 -24.45
N LYS A 6 -3.16 -9.12 -23.53
CA LYS A 6 -2.06 -9.41 -22.59
C LYS A 6 -2.55 -10.41 -21.55
N ASP A 7 -1.64 -11.27 -21.09
CA ASP A 7 -1.94 -12.28 -20.07
C ASP A 7 -2.23 -11.68 -18.69
N HIS A 8 -1.73 -10.47 -18.42
CA HIS A 8 -1.98 -9.73 -17.19
C HIS A 8 -1.93 -8.21 -17.42
N TYR A 9 -2.52 -7.47 -16.50
CA TYR A 9 -2.50 -6.01 -16.45
C TYR A 9 -2.07 -5.58 -15.04
N VAL A 10 -1.36 -4.46 -14.94
CA VAL A 10 -0.81 -3.93 -13.69
C VAL A 10 -1.21 -2.46 -13.54
N GLY A 11 -1.44 -2.02 -12.30
CA GLY A 11 -1.74 -0.62 -11.98
C GLY A 11 -3.03 -0.11 -12.63
N ASP A 12 -2.99 1.11 -13.17
CA ASP A 12 -4.15 1.79 -13.77
C ASP A 12 -4.78 1.01 -14.92
N ASN A 13 -3.98 0.26 -15.68
CA ASN A 13 -4.51 -0.59 -16.75
C ASN A 13 -5.40 -1.71 -16.20
N ALA A 14 -5.04 -2.29 -15.05
CA ALA A 14 -5.88 -3.28 -14.39
C ALA A 14 -7.15 -2.63 -13.81
N GLN A 15 -7.00 -1.45 -13.20
CA GLN A 15 -8.11 -0.69 -12.61
C GLN A 15 -9.14 -0.23 -13.64
N ASN A 16 -8.71 0.20 -14.83
CA ASN A 16 -9.58 0.61 -15.93
C ASN A 16 -10.39 -0.55 -16.50
N LEU A 17 -9.85 -1.77 -16.40
CA LEU A 17 -10.48 -3.00 -16.90
C LEU A 17 -11.10 -3.85 -15.77
N ARG A 18 -11.28 -3.28 -14.56
CA ARG A 18 -11.83 -3.99 -13.38
C ARG A 18 -13.21 -4.62 -13.56
N GLY A 19 -13.96 -4.22 -14.59
CA GLY A 19 -15.25 -4.82 -14.95
C GLY A 19 -15.14 -6.18 -15.64
N ILE A 20 -13.98 -6.50 -16.22
CA ILE A 20 -13.72 -7.75 -16.96
C ILE A 20 -12.49 -8.50 -16.46
N LEU A 21 -11.74 -7.94 -15.51
CA LEU A 21 -10.59 -8.56 -14.86
C LEU A 21 -10.92 -8.92 -13.41
N GLU A 22 -10.27 -9.98 -12.91
CA GLU A 22 -10.21 -10.27 -11.49
C GLU A 22 -8.97 -9.58 -10.91
N LEU A 23 -9.17 -8.64 -9.97
CA LEU A 23 -8.08 -7.89 -9.36
C LEU A 23 -7.44 -8.70 -8.22
N SER A 24 -6.12 -8.86 -8.27
CA SER A 24 -5.28 -9.39 -7.19
C SER A 24 -4.43 -8.27 -6.57
N TYR A 25 -4.16 -8.38 -5.27
CA TYR A 25 -3.28 -7.46 -4.53
C TYR A 25 -2.17 -8.29 -3.88
N PRO A 26 -0.91 -8.16 -4.31
CA PRO A 26 0.19 -8.98 -3.81
C PRO A 26 0.67 -8.59 -2.42
N ILE A 27 0.26 -7.43 -1.91
CA ILE A 27 0.57 -6.96 -0.55
C ILE A 27 -0.72 -6.95 0.26
N ARG A 28 -0.71 -7.65 1.40
CA ARG A 28 -1.81 -7.60 2.38
C ARG A 28 -1.25 -7.22 3.74
N ARG A 29 -1.79 -6.14 4.31
CA ARG A 29 -1.37 -5.58 5.61
C ARG A 29 0.17 -5.52 5.73
N GLY A 30 0.81 -4.89 4.74
CA GLY A 30 2.27 -4.67 4.71
C GLY A 30 3.14 -5.91 4.41
N ILE A 31 2.54 -7.09 4.23
CA ILE A 31 3.26 -8.33 3.92
C ILE A 31 3.03 -8.72 2.46
N VAL A 32 4.09 -9.12 1.76
CA VAL A 32 3.97 -9.68 0.41
C VAL A 32 3.43 -11.11 0.52
N VAL A 33 2.25 -11.34 -0.04
CA VAL A 33 1.55 -12.63 -0.04
C VAL A 33 1.64 -13.36 -1.38
N ASN A 34 1.93 -12.63 -2.48
CA ASN A 34 2.15 -13.22 -3.80
C ASN A 34 3.38 -12.56 -4.45
N TRP A 35 4.48 -13.30 -4.51
CA TRP A 35 5.75 -12.81 -5.08
C TRP A 35 5.72 -12.74 -6.61
N ASP A 36 4.99 -13.63 -7.29
CA ASP A 36 4.89 -13.60 -8.75
C ASP A 36 4.19 -12.31 -9.23
N ASP A 37 3.13 -11.91 -8.53
CA ASP A 37 2.44 -10.64 -8.80
C ASP A 37 3.27 -9.43 -8.33
N MET A 38 4.07 -9.57 -7.27
CA MET A 38 4.98 -8.52 -6.81
C MET A 38 6.10 -8.25 -7.81
N GLU A 39 6.68 -9.30 -8.43
CA GLU A 39 7.68 -9.16 -9.48
C GLU A 39 7.12 -8.45 -10.73
N LYS A 40 5.87 -8.74 -11.11
CA LYS A 40 5.18 -8.02 -12.18
C LYS A 40 5.00 -6.53 -11.85
N LEU A 41 4.68 -6.20 -10.60
CA LEU A 41 4.62 -4.81 -10.14
C LEU A 41 5.97 -4.10 -10.25
N PHE A 42 7.06 -4.74 -9.80
CA PHE A 42 8.39 -4.17 -9.93
C PHE A 42 8.83 -4.02 -11.38
N ASN A 43 8.53 -5.00 -12.23
CA ASN A 43 8.80 -4.92 -13.66
C ASN A 43 8.07 -3.73 -14.31
N GLN A 44 6.78 -3.56 -14.00
CA GLN A 44 6.00 -2.38 -14.44
C GLN A 44 6.65 -1.07 -13.94
N ALA A 45 7.04 -1.00 -12.66
CA ALA A 45 7.63 0.19 -12.08
C ALA A 45 8.97 0.58 -12.73
N PHE A 46 9.90 -0.38 -12.90
CA PHE A 46 11.22 -0.09 -13.48
C PHE A 46 11.14 0.21 -14.98
N TYR A 47 10.51 -0.66 -15.76
CA TYR A 47 10.60 -0.59 -17.22
C TYR A 47 9.52 0.27 -17.87
N ASN A 48 8.29 0.28 -17.33
CA ASN A 48 7.18 0.98 -17.96
C ASN A 48 6.97 2.39 -17.38
N GLU A 49 7.00 2.52 -16.06
CA GLU A 49 6.81 3.82 -15.39
C GLU A 49 8.09 4.65 -15.39
N MET A 50 9.17 4.14 -14.78
CA MET A 50 10.44 4.88 -14.66
C MET A 50 11.32 4.82 -15.92
N LYS A 51 11.15 3.78 -16.74
CA LYS A 51 11.92 3.55 -17.98
C LYS A 51 13.43 3.49 -17.75
N VAL A 52 13.83 2.77 -16.71
CA VAL A 52 15.22 2.59 -16.30
C VAL A 52 15.61 1.12 -16.33
N ALA A 53 16.91 0.84 -16.49
CA ALA A 53 17.50 -0.47 -16.28
C ALA A 53 17.84 -0.62 -14.79
N PRO A 54 17.13 -1.46 -14.01
CA PRO A 54 17.34 -1.57 -12.57
C PRO A 54 18.79 -1.94 -12.18
N GLU A 55 19.51 -2.67 -13.04
CA GLU A 55 20.90 -3.06 -12.87
C GLU A 55 21.90 -1.88 -12.89
N GLU A 56 21.48 -0.72 -13.39
CA GLU A 56 22.32 0.49 -13.44
C GLU A 56 22.08 1.44 -12.25
N HIS A 57 21.12 1.13 -11.35
CA HIS A 57 20.65 2.08 -10.34
C HIS A 57 20.52 1.46 -8.93
N PRO A 58 21.18 2.05 -7.91
CA PRO A 58 20.91 1.71 -6.51
C PRO A 58 19.43 1.90 -6.16
N LEU A 59 18.84 0.95 -5.43
CA LEU A 59 17.45 0.99 -5.02
C LEU A 59 17.31 1.35 -3.54
N LEU A 60 16.55 2.41 -3.26
CA LEU A 60 15.99 2.68 -1.94
C LEU A 60 14.50 2.37 -1.98
N ILE A 61 14.01 1.53 -1.07
CA ILE A 61 12.60 1.18 -0.97
C ILE A 61 12.10 1.35 0.46
N SER A 62 10.86 1.81 0.62
CA SER A 62 10.21 1.85 1.93
C SER A 62 9.63 0.48 2.30
N GLU A 63 9.86 0.03 3.53
CA GLU A 63 9.19 -1.14 4.11
C GLU A 63 8.48 -0.76 5.42
N PRO A 64 7.41 -1.48 5.81
CA PRO A 64 6.79 -1.28 7.11
C PRO A 64 7.77 -1.61 8.24
N PRO A 65 7.70 -0.92 9.40
CA PRO A 65 8.46 -1.33 10.56
C PRO A 65 8.04 -2.73 11.00
N LEU A 66 8.95 -3.46 11.66
CA LEU A 66 8.72 -4.81 12.15
C LEU A 66 8.38 -5.85 11.04
N ASN A 67 8.77 -5.58 9.79
CA ASN A 67 8.60 -6.52 8.68
C ASN A 67 9.34 -7.86 8.97
N PRO A 68 8.67 -9.03 8.83
CA PRO A 68 9.27 -10.33 9.13
C PRO A 68 10.57 -10.57 8.35
N LYS A 69 11.55 -11.20 9.00
CA LYS A 69 12.88 -11.48 8.42
C LYS A 69 12.78 -12.23 7.08
N ALA A 70 11.92 -13.23 6.99
CA ALA A 70 11.71 -14.00 5.76
C ALA A 70 11.23 -13.13 4.59
N ASN A 71 10.36 -12.14 4.85
CA ASN A 71 9.88 -11.21 3.83
C ASN A 71 11.01 -10.27 3.37
N LYS A 72 11.86 -9.81 4.31
CA LYS A 72 13.05 -9.00 3.99
C LYS A 72 14.06 -9.77 3.14
N GLU A 73 14.38 -11.00 3.53
CA GLU A 73 15.31 -11.87 2.81
C GLU A 73 14.80 -12.15 1.40
N LYS A 74 13.51 -12.46 1.24
CA LYS A 74 12.93 -12.70 -0.07
C LYS A 74 12.89 -11.45 -0.96
N MET A 75 12.61 -10.27 -0.39
CA MET A 75 12.70 -9.01 -1.12
C MET A 75 14.12 -8.75 -1.63
N GLN A 76 15.13 -8.95 -0.78
CA GLN A 76 16.53 -8.80 -1.17
C GLN A 76 16.91 -9.79 -2.27
N GLN A 77 16.49 -11.05 -2.14
CA GLN A 77 16.71 -12.07 -3.16
C GLN A 77 16.15 -11.60 -4.52
N VAL A 78 14.89 -11.18 -4.57
CA VAL A 78 14.26 -10.71 -5.82
C VAL A 78 15.02 -9.51 -6.39
N MET A 79 15.40 -8.54 -5.57
CA MET A 79 16.10 -7.34 -6.05
C MET A 79 17.49 -7.65 -6.62
N PHE A 80 18.27 -8.50 -5.97
CA PHE A 80 19.62 -8.82 -6.42
C PHE A 80 19.66 -9.92 -7.49
N GLU A 81 18.87 -10.98 -7.37
CA GLU A 81 18.93 -12.13 -8.29
C GLU A 81 18.05 -11.96 -9.53
N THR A 82 16.88 -11.33 -9.40
CA THR A 82 15.95 -11.14 -10.53
C THR A 82 16.21 -9.81 -11.24
N PHE A 83 16.35 -8.71 -10.50
CA PHE A 83 16.51 -7.37 -11.06
C PHE A 83 17.96 -6.87 -11.11
N ASN A 84 18.91 -7.62 -10.56
CA ASN A 84 20.34 -7.30 -10.58
C ASN A 84 20.69 -5.88 -10.07
N VAL A 85 19.93 -5.34 -9.11
CA VAL A 85 20.21 -3.98 -8.61
C VAL A 85 21.61 -3.92 -7.99
N PRO A 86 22.40 -2.86 -8.25
CA PRO A 86 23.78 -2.75 -7.77
C PRO A 86 23.87 -2.53 -6.25
N ALA A 87 22.83 -1.96 -5.64
CA ALA A 87 22.72 -1.80 -4.19
C ALA A 87 21.24 -1.71 -3.79
N TYR A 88 20.94 -2.11 -2.54
CA TYR A 88 19.59 -2.14 -1.99
C TYR A 88 19.59 -1.58 -0.56
N TYR A 89 18.71 -0.62 -0.27
CA TYR A 89 18.52 -0.07 1.06
C TYR A 89 17.02 -0.03 1.44
N PRO A 90 16.58 -0.87 2.41
CA PRO A 90 15.24 -0.79 2.95
C PRO A 90 15.17 0.31 4.03
N ALA A 91 14.22 1.23 3.89
CA ALA A 91 13.99 2.31 4.83
C ALA A 91 12.60 2.21 5.47
N ILE A 92 12.48 2.61 6.73
CA ILE A 92 11.17 2.68 7.39
C ILE A 92 10.45 3.95 6.89
N GLY A 93 9.26 3.78 6.32
CA GLY A 93 8.48 4.90 5.73
C GLY A 93 8.31 6.08 6.70
N GLY A 94 7.91 5.81 7.93
CA GLY A 94 7.77 6.87 8.95
C GLY A 94 9.07 7.61 9.26
N LEU A 95 10.23 6.96 9.20
CA LEU A 95 11.52 7.62 9.40
C LEU A 95 11.86 8.55 8.22
N LEU A 96 11.58 8.12 6.99
CA LEU A 96 11.72 8.96 5.79
C LEU A 96 10.83 10.21 5.88
N THR A 97 9.60 10.07 6.38
CA THR A 97 8.72 11.21 6.65
C THR A 97 9.35 12.16 7.68
N GLY A 98 9.94 11.64 8.75
CA GLY A 98 10.60 12.52 9.72
C GLY A 98 11.78 13.29 9.15
N TYR A 99 12.58 12.64 8.29
CA TYR A 99 13.67 13.29 7.58
C TYR A 99 13.19 14.34 6.58
N SER A 100 12.06 14.14 5.91
CA SER A 100 11.53 15.14 4.97
C SER A 100 11.10 16.44 5.66
N PHE A 101 10.67 16.37 6.93
CA PHE A 101 10.37 17.55 7.75
C PHE A 101 11.61 18.22 8.38
N GLY A 102 12.80 17.62 8.25
CA GLY A 102 14.03 18.13 8.87
C GLY A 102 13.97 18.16 10.40
N ARG A 103 13.11 17.33 11.02
CA ARG A 103 12.97 17.26 12.48
C ARG A 103 13.63 16.00 13.01
N HIS A 104 14.52 16.17 13.97
CA HIS A 104 15.19 15.06 14.64
C HIS A 104 14.36 14.48 15.80
N ARG A 105 13.29 15.15 16.23
CA ARG A 105 12.37 14.69 17.28
C ARG A 105 10.92 14.90 16.85
N MET A 106 10.16 13.83 16.71
CA MET A 106 8.73 13.87 16.36
C MET A 106 8.04 12.52 16.56
N MET A 107 6.71 12.53 16.56
CA MET A 107 5.89 11.33 16.40
C MET A 107 5.29 11.34 14.99
N VAL A 108 5.39 10.23 14.28
CA VAL A 108 4.75 10.00 12.99
C VAL A 108 3.61 9.02 13.19
N LEU A 109 2.40 9.45 12.87
CA LEU A 109 1.24 8.56 12.72
C LEU A 109 1.07 8.24 11.24
N ASP A 110 1.49 7.05 10.83
CA ASP A 110 1.37 6.56 9.46
C ASP A 110 0.11 5.70 9.36
N VAL A 111 -0.87 6.16 8.58
CA VAL A 111 -2.17 5.50 8.39
C VAL A 111 -2.28 5.09 6.93
N GLY A 112 -2.03 3.81 6.66
CA GLY A 112 -2.07 3.24 5.33
C GLY A 112 -3.37 2.51 5.00
N GLU A 113 -3.34 1.77 3.89
CA GLU A 113 -4.49 0.97 3.44
C GLU A 113 -4.79 -0.19 4.39
N GLY A 114 -3.79 -0.94 4.89
CA GLY A 114 -4.04 -2.13 5.71
C GLY A 114 -3.43 -2.10 7.11
N LEU A 115 -2.65 -1.06 7.42
CA LEU A 115 -1.87 -0.94 8.64
C LEU A 115 -1.79 0.52 9.10
N CYS A 116 -1.76 0.70 10.42
CA CYS A 116 -1.42 1.96 11.06
C CYS A 116 -0.20 1.77 11.97
N PHE A 117 0.67 2.76 11.99
CA PHE A 117 1.84 2.81 12.86
C PHE A 117 1.93 4.16 13.58
N ALA A 118 2.20 4.13 14.88
CA ALA A 118 2.72 5.29 15.60
C ALA A 118 4.21 5.08 15.85
N ILE A 119 5.04 5.94 15.27
CA ILE A 119 6.50 5.83 15.26
C ILE A 119 7.08 7.06 15.94
N ASN A 120 7.82 6.84 17.02
CA ASN A 120 8.55 7.90 17.70
C ASN A 120 9.95 8.02 17.12
N ILE A 121 10.33 9.24 16.74
CA ILE A 121 11.66 9.59 16.25
C ILE A 121 12.31 10.48 17.30
N VAL A 122 13.48 10.07 17.78
CA VAL A 122 14.29 10.80 18.76
C VAL A 122 15.73 10.82 18.26
N ASP A 123 16.28 12.03 18.13
CA ASP A 123 17.64 12.29 17.62
C ASP A 123 17.92 11.55 16.30
N GLY A 124 16.93 11.54 15.40
CA GLY A 124 17.02 10.91 14.08
C GLY A 124 16.88 9.38 14.07
N HIS A 125 16.59 8.75 15.21
CA HIS A 125 16.44 7.30 15.32
C HIS A 125 15.03 6.96 15.80
N CYS A 126 14.51 5.81 15.38
CA CYS A 126 13.30 5.24 15.98
C CYS A 126 13.66 4.00 16.80
N ASP A 127 13.11 3.90 18.01
CA ASP A 127 13.22 2.69 18.83
C ASP A 127 12.14 1.67 18.39
N PRO A 128 12.53 0.49 17.87
CA PRO A 128 11.57 -0.54 17.46
C PRO A 128 10.61 -0.97 18.57
N TYR A 129 11.04 -0.91 19.84
CA TYR A 129 10.19 -1.26 20.99
C TYR A 129 9.14 -0.20 21.33
N ALA A 130 9.31 1.02 20.83
CA ALA A 130 8.38 2.13 21.02
C ALA A 130 7.42 2.34 19.83
N ILE A 131 7.45 1.43 18.84
CA ILE A 131 6.55 1.47 17.68
C ILE A 131 5.24 0.76 18.05
N GLU A 132 4.15 1.50 17.99
CA GLU A 132 2.81 0.92 18.10
C GLU A 132 2.29 0.56 16.71
N LYS A 133 1.91 -0.70 16.54
CA LYS A 133 1.28 -1.21 15.31
C LYS A 133 -0.19 -1.51 15.57
N ARG A 134 -1.06 -1.16 14.62
CA ARG A 134 -2.45 -1.62 14.55
C ARG A 134 -2.74 -2.19 13.16
N ASP A 135 -3.33 -3.38 13.14
CA ASP A 135 -3.80 -4.04 11.91
C ASP A 135 -5.17 -3.46 11.50
N PHE A 136 -5.16 -2.16 11.17
CA PHE A 136 -6.33 -1.38 10.77
C PHE A 136 -5.89 -0.39 9.68
N GLY A 137 -6.76 -0.06 8.74
CA GLY A 137 -6.47 0.95 7.72
C GLY A 137 -7.64 1.25 6.79
N GLY A 138 -7.33 1.91 5.67
CA GLY A 138 -8.28 2.27 4.62
C GLY A 138 -9.11 1.12 4.05
N SER A 139 -8.58 -0.11 4.00
CA SER A 139 -9.28 -1.30 3.52
C SER A 139 -10.38 -1.73 4.50
N ASP A 140 -10.11 -1.63 5.80
CA ASP A 140 -11.09 -1.96 6.85
C ASP A 140 -12.26 -0.96 6.82
N LEU A 141 -11.96 0.33 6.62
CA LEU A 141 -12.98 1.37 6.42
C LEU A 141 -13.81 1.14 5.15
N THR A 142 -13.16 0.72 4.06
CA THR A 142 -13.83 0.43 2.79
C THR A 142 -14.77 -0.78 2.94
N GLU A 143 -14.31 -1.84 3.59
CA GLU A 143 -15.15 -3.02 3.87
C GLU A 143 -16.33 -2.67 4.78
N TRP A 144 -16.09 -1.84 5.81
CA TRP A 144 -17.15 -1.37 6.69
C TRP A 144 -18.21 -0.56 5.95
N LEU A 145 -17.81 0.39 5.10
CA LEU A 145 -18.72 1.14 4.24
C LEU A 145 -19.50 0.21 3.30
N GLY A 146 -18.84 -0.81 2.73
CA GLY A 146 -19.49 -1.82 1.89
C GLY A 146 -20.62 -2.55 2.63
N ARG A 147 -20.39 -2.96 3.88
CA ARG A 147 -21.43 -3.59 4.73
C ARG A 147 -22.60 -2.65 5.03
N LEU A 148 -22.32 -1.36 5.29
CA LEU A 148 -23.36 -0.36 5.51
C LEU A 148 -24.22 -0.15 4.24
N LEU A 149 -23.59 -0.11 3.07
CA LEU A 149 -24.30 0.01 1.80
C LEU A 149 -25.12 -1.25 1.47
N GLU A 150 -24.60 -2.44 1.79
CA GLU A 150 -25.34 -3.70 1.64
C GLU A 150 -26.59 -3.72 2.53
N SER A 151 -26.50 -3.21 3.76
CA SER A 151 -27.67 -3.08 4.65
C SER A 151 -28.77 -2.17 4.08
N ARG A 152 -28.42 -1.27 3.16
CA ARG A 152 -29.34 -0.38 2.44
C ARG A 152 -29.77 -0.92 1.06
N GLY A 153 -29.39 -2.16 0.73
CA GLY A 153 -29.79 -2.83 -0.52
C GLY A 153 -28.76 -2.77 -1.66
N HIS A 154 -27.57 -2.21 -1.43
CA HIS A 154 -26.51 -2.15 -2.43
C HIS A 154 -25.42 -3.19 -2.15
N ALA A 155 -25.52 -4.37 -2.78
CA ALA A 155 -24.55 -5.44 -2.59
C ALA A 155 -23.34 -5.29 -3.53
N PHE A 156 -22.14 -5.20 -2.96
CA PHE A 156 -20.86 -5.20 -3.66
C PHE A 156 -20.08 -6.47 -3.29
N ARG A 157 -19.94 -7.41 -4.21
CA ARG A 157 -19.36 -8.75 -3.92
C ARG A 157 -18.05 -9.02 -4.63
N ARG A 158 -17.80 -8.35 -5.75
CA ARG A 158 -16.57 -8.55 -6.56
C ARG A 158 -15.48 -7.56 -6.17
N SER A 159 -14.21 -7.92 -6.40
CA SER A 159 -13.07 -7.04 -6.12
C SER A 159 -13.16 -5.71 -6.90
N GLY A 160 -13.56 -5.75 -8.18
CA GLY A 160 -13.78 -4.54 -8.97
C GLY A 160 -14.99 -3.68 -8.52
N GLU A 161 -15.95 -4.28 -7.82
CA GLU A 161 -17.07 -3.54 -7.20
C GLU A 161 -16.63 -2.85 -5.91
N MET A 162 -15.73 -3.47 -5.14
CA MET A 162 -15.20 -2.87 -3.91
C MET A 162 -14.35 -1.62 -4.20
N GLU A 163 -13.75 -1.50 -5.38
CA GLU A 163 -13.09 -0.26 -5.83
C GLU A 163 -14.08 0.91 -6.00
N VAL A 164 -15.35 0.63 -6.31
CA VAL A 164 -16.39 1.67 -6.33
C VAL A 164 -16.66 2.15 -4.90
N VAL A 165 -16.76 1.22 -3.94
CA VAL A 165 -16.93 1.56 -2.51
C VAL A 165 -15.75 2.37 -2.01
N LYS A 166 -14.52 2.01 -2.39
CA LYS A 166 -13.32 2.80 -2.08
C LYS A 166 -13.41 4.21 -2.65
N SER A 167 -13.84 4.35 -3.91
CA SER A 167 -14.04 5.67 -4.52
C SER A 167 -15.13 6.49 -3.83
N ILE A 168 -16.19 5.86 -3.32
CA ILE A 168 -17.21 6.55 -2.51
C ILE A 168 -16.60 7.01 -1.19
N LYS A 169 -15.86 6.13 -0.49
CA LYS A 169 -15.15 6.48 0.74
C LYS A 169 -14.25 7.70 0.56
N GLU A 170 -13.46 7.75 -0.51
CA GLU A 170 -12.48 8.82 -0.73
C GLU A 170 -13.11 10.14 -1.20
N ARG A 171 -14.32 10.12 -1.76
CA ARG A 171 -14.98 11.32 -2.30
C ARG A 171 -16.07 11.88 -1.40
N GLU A 172 -16.83 11.01 -0.74
CA GLU A 172 -18.07 11.36 -0.06
C GLU A 172 -17.99 11.23 1.46
N CYS A 173 -17.04 10.45 2.00
CA CYS A 173 -16.88 10.34 3.44
C CYS A 173 -16.05 11.49 4.02
N TYR A 174 -16.35 11.84 5.26
CA TYR A 174 -15.60 12.79 6.07
C TYR A 174 -15.55 12.30 7.52
N VAL A 175 -14.66 12.89 8.32
CA VAL A 175 -14.61 12.64 9.76
C VAL A 175 -15.39 13.75 10.45
N SER A 176 -16.46 13.37 11.14
CA SER A 176 -17.27 14.28 11.95
C SER A 176 -16.49 14.75 13.19
N GLU A 177 -16.50 16.06 13.45
CA GLU A 177 -15.93 16.63 14.69
C GLU A 177 -16.88 16.42 15.89
N ASP A 178 -18.20 16.45 15.66
CA ASP A 178 -19.23 16.18 16.68
C ASP A 178 -20.23 15.14 16.18
N LEU A 179 -19.94 13.88 16.51
CA LEU A 179 -20.73 12.73 16.05
C LEU A 179 -22.17 12.77 16.57
N GLU A 180 -22.42 13.32 17.76
CA GLU A 180 -23.76 13.34 18.34
C GLU A 180 -24.67 14.36 17.66
N HIS A 181 -24.10 15.45 17.16
CA HIS A 181 -24.79 16.44 16.36
C HIS A 181 -25.09 15.89 14.95
N ASP A 182 -24.07 15.38 14.27
CA ASP A 182 -24.18 14.93 12.87
C ASP A 182 -25.08 13.69 12.73
N ALA A 183 -25.16 12.83 13.75
CA ALA A 183 -26.06 11.68 13.74
C ALA A 183 -27.56 12.03 13.85
N LYS A 184 -27.91 13.28 14.18
CA LYS A 184 -29.29 13.75 14.35
C LYS A 184 -29.81 14.55 13.14
N MET A 185 -28.94 14.94 12.22
CA MET A 185 -29.33 15.55 10.94
C MET A 185 -29.87 14.49 9.97
#